data_AF-K0IL99-F1
#
_entry.id   AF-K0IL99-F1
#
_cell.length_a   1.000
_cell.length_b   1.000
_cell.length_c   1.000
_cell.angle_alpha   90.00
_cell.angle_beta   90.00
_cell.angle_gamma   90.00
#
_symmetry.space_group_name_H-M   'P 1'
#
loop_
_entity.id
_entity.type
_entity.pdbx_description
1 polymer ?
#
loop_
_entity_poly.entity_id
_entity_poly.type
_entity_poly.pdbx_seq_one_letter_code
_entity_poly.pdbx_strand_id
1 'polypeptide(L)'
;MPAGVTDSIFISNARGSHVLDVDGNEYIDYKLGHGPVILGHGHPAVLDKVHQYDKRGAIYGSDTPLEVTLAEKIRSIVPSAEMIRYHISGTEATMHAIKIARACTGKEKILKFEGQYHGIHDYVSFSTEPGTESRRGTAQPDSIGIPKAIGKLTLVSEWNDFDVVEKTVKKHSDNIAAIITEPIIANAAVIPPRDSYLKFLRELCDKNGIVLIFDEVKTGFRVAKGGAQELLGVKPHLTTPAKSLGNSIPFRRWSGQRK
;
A
#
# COMPACT_ATOMS: atom_id res chain seq x y z
N MET A 1 -3.01 17.53 30.61
CA MET A 1 -2.42 16.48 29.73
C MET A 1 -0.97 16.24 30.13
N PRO A 2 -0.46 15.00 30.08
CA PRO A 2 0.94 14.72 30.39
C PRO A 2 1.89 15.37 29.38
N ALA A 3 3.11 15.69 29.79
CA ALA A 3 4.11 16.32 28.94
C ALA A 3 4.42 15.44 27.71
N GLY A 4 4.47 16.05 26.52
CA GLY A 4 4.73 15.37 25.25
C GLY A 4 3.48 14.95 24.46
N VAL A 5 2.29 15.22 24.98
CA VAL A 5 1.03 15.06 24.25
C VAL A 5 0.69 16.40 23.60
N THR A 6 0.58 16.42 22.27
CA THR A 6 0.22 17.62 21.50
C THR A 6 -1.24 18.02 21.76
N ASP A 7 -1.61 19.26 21.43
CA ASP A 7 -3.00 19.75 21.40
C ASP A 7 -3.80 19.06 20.28
N SER A 8 -4.04 17.76 20.43
CA SER A 8 -4.83 16.95 19.51
C SER A 8 -6.26 16.81 20.02
N ILE A 9 -7.20 16.66 19.09
CA ILE A 9 -8.58 16.25 19.41
C ILE A 9 -8.55 14.79 19.85
N PHE A 10 -9.09 14.49 21.02
CA PHE A 10 -9.21 13.14 21.57
C PHE A 10 -10.58 12.57 21.26
N ILE A 11 -10.64 11.56 20.39
CA ILE A 11 -11.91 10.93 19.99
C ILE A 11 -12.36 9.92 21.05
N SER A 12 -13.60 10.02 21.51
CA SER A 12 -14.23 9.11 22.47
C SER A 12 -15.04 8.00 21.78
N ASN A 13 -15.77 8.33 20.71
CA ASN A 13 -16.58 7.37 19.95
C ASN A 13 -16.74 7.79 18.48
N ALA A 14 -17.12 6.84 17.63
CA ALA A 14 -17.39 7.08 16.22
C ALA A 14 -18.53 6.21 15.70
N ARG A 15 -19.42 6.77 14.86
CA ARG A 15 -20.53 6.03 14.24
C ARG A 15 -20.89 6.63 12.88
N GLY A 16 -21.03 5.79 11.86
CA GLY A 16 -21.34 6.23 10.51
C GLY A 16 -20.27 7.21 10.01
N SER A 17 -20.68 8.42 9.64
CA SER A 17 -19.78 9.48 9.19
C SER A 17 -19.34 10.44 10.30
N HIS A 18 -19.65 10.16 11.56
CA HIS A 18 -19.41 11.11 12.66
C HIS A 18 -18.43 10.55 13.70
N VAL A 19 -17.67 11.46 14.31
CA VAL A 19 -16.80 11.20 15.47
C VAL A 19 -17.16 12.19 16.58
N LEU A 20 -17.12 11.72 17.82
CA LEU A 20 -17.36 12.50 19.03
C LEU A 20 -16.05 12.58 19.80
N ASP A 21 -15.64 13.77 20.22
CA ASP A 21 -14.48 13.93 21.09
C ASP A 21 -14.81 13.70 22.58
N VAL A 22 -13.82 13.83 23.46
CA VAL A 22 -13.99 13.68 24.92
C VAL A 22 -14.67 14.90 25.57
N ASP A 23 -14.73 16.02 24.87
CA ASP A 23 -15.36 17.27 25.34
C ASP A 23 -16.84 17.39 24.90
N GLY A 24 -17.31 16.42 24.11
CA GLY A 24 -18.69 16.34 23.63
C GLY A 24 -18.93 17.05 22.29
N ASN A 25 -17.88 17.48 21.59
CA ASN A 25 -18.01 18.05 20.25
C ASN A 25 -18.15 16.93 19.21
N GLU A 26 -19.12 17.09 18.32
CA GLU A 26 -19.35 16.16 17.20
C GLU A 26 -18.79 16.74 15.90
N TYR A 27 -18.12 15.88 15.12
CA TYR A 27 -17.53 16.24 13.83
C TYR A 27 -17.98 15.28 12.74
N ILE A 28 -18.16 15.81 11.52
CA ILE A 28 -18.22 14.99 10.31
C ILE A 28 -16.80 14.53 9.97
N ASP A 29 -16.56 13.23 9.95
CA ASP A 29 -15.23 12.66 9.74
C ASP A 29 -14.92 12.45 8.26
N TYR A 30 -14.12 13.36 7.70
CA TYR A 30 -13.52 13.21 6.37
C TYR A 30 -12.15 12.52 6.39
N LYS A 31 -11.55 12.27 7.56
CA LYS A 31 -10.28 11.53 7.68
C LYS A 31 -10.49 10.04 7.52
N LEU A 32 -11.59 9.49 8.04
CA LEU A 32 -12.01 8.08 7.88
C LEU A 32 -10.88 7.10 8.22
N GLY A 33 -10.12 7.38 9.29
CA GLY A 33 -8.96 6.60 9.73
C GLY A 33 -7.80 6.57 8.72
N HIS A 34 -7.67 7.58 7.86
CA HIS A 34 -6.77 7.62 6.69
C HIS A 34 -7.18 6.66 5.55
N GLY A 35 -8.48 6.37 5.43
CA GLY A 35 -9.07 5.60 4.34
C GLY A 35 -9.69 4.22 4.64
N PRO A 36 -9.37 3.45 5.71
CA PRO A 36 -9.94 2.14 5.93
C PRO A 36 -11.43 2.15 6.22
N VAL A 37 -11.97 3.22 6.78
CA VAL A 37 -13.39 3.33 7.18
C VAL A 37 -14.25 3.67 5.95
N ILE A 38 -14.25 2.81 4.93
CA ILE A 38 -14.97 3.04 3.68
C ILE A 38 -16.49 2.92 3.83
N LEU A 39 -16.95 2.08 4.75
CA LEU A 39 -18.37 1.88 5.04
C LEU A 39 -18.90 2.77 6.18
N GLY A 40 -18.08 3.71 6.68
CA GLY A 40 -18.37 4.44 7.92
C GLY A 40 -18.01 3.64 9.18
N HIS A 41 -17.92 4.37 10.30
CA HIS A 41 -17.54 3.85 11.61
C HIS A 41 -18.60 2.92 12.16
N GLY A 42 -18.16 1.80 12.73
CA GLY A 42 -19.05 0.85 13.41
C GLY A 42 -20.14 0.23 12.51
N HIS A 43 -19.82 -0.04 11.25
CA HIS A 43 -20.79 -0.61 10.30
C HIS A 43 -21.40 -1.93 10.84
N PRO A 44 -22.71 -1.99 11.13
CA PRO A 44 -23.32 -3.09 11.90
C PRO A 44 -23.04 -4.48 11.32
N ALA A 45 -23.20 -4.64 10.00
CA ALA A 45 -22.97 -5.93 9.36
C ALA A 45 -21.53 -6.44 9.46
N VAL A 46 -20.55 -5.54 9.63
CA VAL A 46 -19.14 -5.92 9.85
C VAL A 46 -18.93 -6.30 11.30
N LEU A 47 -19.36 -5.45 12.23
CA LEU A 47 -19.20 -5.68 13.67
C LEU A 47 -19.92 -6.95 14.14
N ASP A 48 -21.13 -7.20 13.64
CA ASP A 48 -21.88 -8.41 13.99
C ASP A 48 -21.09 -9.69 13.62
N LYS A 49 -20.41 -9.68 12.47
CA LYS A 49 -19.59 -10.81 12.03
C LYS A 49 -18.31 -10.95 12.86
N VAL A 50 -17.68 -9.83 13.23
CA VAL A 50 -16.52 -9.82 14.13
C VAL A 50 -16.90 -10.39 15.49
N HIS A 51 -17.96 -9.86 16.13
CA HIS A 51 -18.42 -10.34 17.43
C HIS A 51 -18.87 -11.80 17.43
N GLN A 52 -19.47 -12.28 16.33
CA GLN A 52 -19.81 -13.70 16.16
C GLN A 52 -18.55 -14.57 16.11
N TYR A 53 -17.49 -14.09 15.47
CA TYR A 53 -16.24 -14.81 15.33
C TYR A 53 -15.41 -14.79 16.61
N ASP A 54 -15.35 -13.67 17.33
CA ASP A 54 -14.57 -13.52 18.57
C ASP A 54 -14.98 -14.54 19.64
N LYS A 55 -16.27 -14.90 19.70
CA LYS A 55 -16.80 -15.95 20.59
C LYS A 55 -16.21 -17.34 20.33
N ARG A 56 -15.60 -17.57 19.16
CA ARG A 56 -14.98 -18.84 18.77
C ARG A 56 -13.47 -18.85 19.01
N GLY A 57 -12.89 -17.76 19.53
CA GLY A 57 -11.45 -17.54 19.62
C GLY A 57 -10.89 -16.87 18.36
N ALA A 58 -10.08 -15.82 18.54
CA ALA A 58 -9.61 -14.99 17.43
C ALA A 58 -8.35 -15.53 16.71
N ILE A 59 -7.53 -16.35 17.39
CA ILE A 59 -6.25 -16.83 16.88
C ILE A 59 -6.12 -18.33 17.19
N TYR A 60 -5.90 -19.12 16.15
CA TYR A 60 -5.80 -20.59 16.27
C TYR A 60 -4.40 -21.15 16.02
N GLY A 61 -3.50 -20.38 15.39
CA GLY A 61 -2.21 -20.89 14.94
C GLY A 61 -2.32 -21.99 13.86
N SER A 62 -3.49 -22.16 13.26
CA SER A 62 -3.81 -23.09 12.19
C SER A 62 -4.80 -22.44 11.22
N ASP A 63 -4.89 -23.01 10.02
CA ASP A 63 -5.72 -22.49 8.93
C ASP A 63 -7.23 -22.61 9.23
N THR A 64 -8.01 -21.71 8.63
CA THR A 64 -9.47 -21.67 8.78
C THR A 64 -10.18 -21.62 7.43
N PRO A 65 -11.38 -22.22 7.28
CA PRO A 65 -12.14 -22.13 6.02
C PRO A 65 -12.47 -20.68 5.57
N LEU A 66 -12.49 -19.73 6.51
CA LEU A 66 -12.76 -18.32 6.20
C LEU A 66 -11.65 -17.69 5.37
N GLU A 67 -10.40 -18.12 5.54
CA GLU A 67 -9.28 -17.58 4.79
C GLU A 67 -9.32 -18.02 3.31
N VAL A 68 -9.83 -19.23 3.05
CA VAL A 68 -10.09 -19.73 1.69
C VAL A 68 -11.24 -18.95 1.05
N THR A 69 -12.35 -18.81 1.78
CA THR A 69 -13.53 -18.06 1.32
C THR A 69 -13.16 -16.62 0.95
N LEU A 70 -12.36 -15.96 1.79
CA LEU A 70 -11.87 -14.61 1.51
C LEU A 70 -10.94 -14.59 0.30
N ALA A 71 -10.05 -15.58 0.15
CA ALA A 71 -9.11 -15.64 -0.95
C ALA A 71 -9.85 -15.78 -2.29
N GLU A 72 -10.83 -16.68 -2.37
CA GLU A 72 -11.68 -16.86 -3.54
C GLU A 72 -12.43 -15.57 -3.89
N LYS A 73 -12.97 -14.89 -2.89
CA LYS A 73 -13.67 -13.61 -3.11
C LYS A 73 -12.72 -12.53 -3.64
N ILE A 74 -11.52 -12.40 -3.08
CA ILE A 74 -10.52 -11.44 -3.57
C ILE A 74 -10.11 -11.78 -5.01
N ARG A 75 -9.85 -13.06 -5.32
CA ARG A 75 -9.52 -13.52 -6.68
C ARG A 75 -10.61 -13.22 -7.70
N SER A 76 -11.88 -13.29 -7.28
CA SER A 76 -13.02 -12.94 -8.15
C SER A 76 -13.15 -11.44 -8.45
N ILE A 77 -12.52 -10.58 -7.63
CA ILE A 77 -12.68 -9.12 -7.69
C ILE A 77 -11.41 -8.43 -8.24
N VAL A 78 -10.23 -8.86 -7.81
CA VAL A 78 -8.95 -8.20 -8.12
C VAL A 78 -8.34 -8.83 -9.39
N PRO A 79 -8.23 -8.09 -10.51
CA PRO A 79 -7.87 -8.65 -11.81
C PRO A 79 -6.52 -9.37 -11.91
N SER A 80 -5.53 -9.00 -11.07
CA SER A 80 -4.19 -9.62 -11.03
C SER A 80 -4.06 -10.73 -9.99
N ALA A 81 -5.10 -11.04 -9.22
CA ALA A 81 -5.01 -11.89 -8.05
C ALA A 81 -5.23 -13.38 -8.40
N GLU A 82 -4.17 -14.17 -8.39
CA GLU A 82 -4.23 -15.62 -8.62
C GLU A 82 -3.91 -16.41 -7.34
N MET A 83 -2.95 -15.94 -6.56
CA MET A 83 -2.61 -16.45 -5.24
C MET A 83 -2.67 -15.33 -4.21
N ILE A 84 -3.11 -15.66 -3.00
CA ILE A 84 -3.32 -14.71 -1.91
C ILE A 84 -2.43 -15.09 -0.73
N ARG A 85 -1.79 -14.09 -0.13
CA ARG A 85 -1.12 -14.22 1.17
C ARG A 85 -1.63 -13.12 2.10
N TYR A 86 -1.58 -13.35 3.39
CA TYR A 86 -2.22 -12.49 4.38
C TYR A 86 -1.14 -11.84 5.31
N HIS A 87 -1.13 -10.49 5.44
CA HIS A 87 -0.26 -9.60 6.27
C HIS A 87 -0.97 -8.52 7.10
N ILE A 88 -0.72 -8.40 8.40
CA ILE A 88 -1.51 -7.59 9.36
C ILE A 88 -1.57 -6.09 9.00
N SER A 89 -0.55 -5.59 8.29
CA SER A 89 -0.47 -4.19 7.88
C SER A 89 -0.09 -4.01 6.41
N GLY A 90 -0.34 -2.82 5.87
CA GLY A 90 0.16 -2.42 4.56
C GLY A 90 1.69 -2.44 4.48
N THR A 91 2.38 -2.02 5.55
CA THR A 91 3.85 -2.10 5.66
C THR A 91 4.37 -3.52 5.52
N GLU A 92 3.72 -4.51 6.15
CA GLU A 92 4.11 -5.91 5.99
C GLU A 92 3.87 -6.42 4.57
N ALA A 93 2.75 -6.00 3.95
CA ALA A 93 2.40 -6.40 2.59
C ALA A 93 3.44 -5.91 1.57
N THR A 94 3.82 -4.64 1.61
CA THR A 94 4.84 -4.04 0.72
C THR A 94 6.22 -4.64 0.99
N MET A 95 6.58 -4.84 2.25
CA MET A 95 7.83 -5.50 2.64
C MET A 95 7.94 -6.92 2.07
N HIS A 96 6.86 -7.71 2.16
CA HIS A 96 6.82 -9.06 1.61
C HIS A 96 6.81 -9.06 0.09
N ALA A 97 6.06 -8.17 -0.56
CA ALA A 97 6.05 -8.07 -2.02
C ALA A 97 7.45 -7.77 -2.58
N ILE A 98 8.22 -6.90 -1.93
CA ILE A 98 9.62 -6.63 -2.29
C ILE A 98 10.50 -7.87 -2.09
N LYS A 99 10.34 -8.60 -0.98
CA LYS A 99 11.08 -9.85 -0.74
C LYS A 99 10.78 -10.90 -1.81
N ILE A 100 9.51 -11.06 -2.19
CA ILE A 100 9.08 -11.99 -3.24
C ILE A 100 9.67 -11.56 -4.58
N ALA A 101 9.62 -10.27 -4.92
CA ALA A 101 10.20 -9.76 -6.15
C ALA A 101 11.71 -10.03 -6.25
N ARG A 102 12.46 -9.79 -5.17
CA ARG A 102 13.90 -10.11 -5.09
C ARG A 102 14.14 -11.61 -5.26
N ALA A 103 13.43 -12.46 -4.51
CA ALA A 103 13.57 -13.91 -4.63
C ALA A 103 13.23 -14.42 -6.04
N CYS A 104 12.21 -13.83 -6.68
CA CYS A 104 11.74 -14.21 -8.00
C CYS A 104 12.64 -13.77 -9.15
N THR A 105 13.50 -12.76 -8.93
CA THR A 105 14.34 -12.15 -9.98
C THR A 105 15.82 -12.37 -9.76
N GLY A 106 16.25 -12.68 -8.53
CA GLY A 106 17.66 -12.71 -8.14
C GLY A 106 18.31 -11.33 -8.05
N LYS A 107 17.55 -10.25 -8.20
CA LYS A 107 18.02 -8.86 -8.21
C LYS A 107 17.81 -8.23 -6.82
N GLU A 108 18.56 -7.18 -6.51
CA GLU A 108 18.59 -6.60 -5.16
C GLU A 108 17.87 -5.25 -5.05
N LYS A 109 17.94 -4.40 -6.08
CA LYS A 109 17.44 -3.02 -5.97
C LYS A 109 15.94 -2.96 -6.21
N ILE A 110 15.31 -1.96 -5.60
CA ILE A 110 13.96 -1.55 -5.95
C ILE A 110 13.97 -0.12 -6.50
N LEU A 111 13.00 0.19 -7.34
CA LEU A 111 12.69 1.55 -7.77
C LEU A 111 11.34 1.96 -7.17
N LYS A 112 11.31 3.11 -6.49
CA LYS A 112 10.08 3.78 -6.04
C LYS A 112 10.04 5.21 -6.58
N PHE A 113 8.94 5.90 -6.30
CA PHE A 113 8.74 7.27 -6.71
C PHE A 113 8.82 8.25 -5.53
N GLU A 114 9.32 9.44 -5.81
CA GLU A 114 9.39 10.55 -4.85
C GLU A 114 7.96 10.93 -4.39
N GLY A 115 7.79 11.19 -3.10
CA GLY A 115 6.49 11.53 -2.50
C GLY A 115 5.52 10.35 -2.30
N GLN A 116 5.84 9.16 -2.82
CA GLN A 116 5.02 7.97 -2.59
C GLN A 116 5.40 7.27 -1.28
N TYR A 117 4.38 6.81 -0.56
CA TYR A 117 4.50 6.15 0.75
C TYR A 117 4.04 4.70 0.67
N HIS A 118 4.92 3.78 1.08
CA HIS A 118 4.68 2.33 1.03
C HIS A 118 4.78 1.65 2.40
N GLY A 119 4.56 2.41 3.48
CA GLY A 119 4.79 1.96 4.85
C GLY A 119 6.10 2.50 5.42
N ILE A 120 6.45 1.99 6.60
CA ILE A 120 7.57 2.51 7.41
C ILE A 120 8.79 1.57 7.46
N HIS A 121 8.82 0.53 6.62
CA HIS A 121 9.95 -0.39 6.59
C HIS A 121 11.13 0.18 5.82
N ASP A 122 12.34 -0.18 6.22
CA ASP A 122 13.57 0.51 5.80
C ASP A 122 13.73 0.70 4.30
N TYR A 123 13.37 -0.28 3.47
CA TYR A 123 13.54 -0.20 2.01
C TYR A 123 12.71 0.89 1.32
N VAL A 124 11.59 1.33 1.90
CA VAL A 124 10.66 2.28 1.25
C VAL A 124 10.54 3.62 1.96
N SER A 125 11.09 3.74 3.18
CA SER A 125 11.20 4.98 3.97
C SER A 125 12.30 5.89 3.41
N PHE A 126 12.19 6.22 2.12
CA PHE A 126 13.05 7.13 1.40
C PHE A 126 12.22 8.12 0.58
N SER A 127 12.50 9.41 0.76
CA SER A 127 11.91 10.51 0.00
C SER A 127 10.38 10.45 0.00
N THR A 128 9.76 10.12 1.15
CA THR A 128 8.29 10.11 1.28
C THR A 128 7.73 11.52 1.47
N GLU A 129 8.49 12.40 2.13
CA GLU A 129 8.25 13.83 2.26
C GLU A 129 9.47 14.59 1.75
N PRO A 130 9.63 14.76 0.42
CA PRO A 130 10.81 15.40 -0.14
C PRO A 130 10.88 16.87 0.33
N GLY A 131 11.96 17.21 1.04
CA GLY A 131 12.23 18.58 1.47
C GLY A 131 12.57 19.50 0.28
N THR A 132 12.63 20.81 0.52
CA THR A 132 13.01 21.81 -0.50
C THR A 132 14.44 21.63 -1.03
N GLU A 133 15.31 20.99 -0.25
CA GLU A 133 16.67 20.61 -0.66
C GLU A 133 16.75 19.22 -1.32
N SER A 134 15.60 18.60 -1.61
CA SER A 134 15.53 17.35 -2.37
C SER A 134 16.24 17.52 -3.71
N ARG A 135 17.38 16.83 -3.87
CA ARG A 135 17.97 16.62 -5.19
C ARG A 135 17.15 15.54 -5.87
N ARG A 136 16.22 15.96 -6.73
CA ARG A 136 15.37 15.08 -7.56
C ARG A 136 16.18 13.87 -8.06
N GLY A 137 15.67 12.68 -7.78
CA GLY A 137 16.31 11.42 -8.17
C GLY A 137 17.42 10.89 -7.22
N THR A 138 17.66 11.53 -6.07
CA THR A 138 18.52 11.00 -5.01
C THR A 138 17.67 10.48 -3.86
N ALA A 139 17.85 9.20 -3.50
CA ALA A 139 17.16 8.62 -2.34
C ALA A 139 17.63 9.30 -1.04
N GLN A 140 16.70 9.87 -0.29
CA GLN A 140 16.95 10.50 1.01
C GLN A 140 16.24 9.71 2.10
N PRO A 141 16.93 9.18 3.13
CA PRO A 141 16.28 8.40 4.17
C PRO A 141 15.36 9.30 5.01
N ASP A 142 14.14 8.83 5.27
CA ASP A 142 13.18 9.58 6.10
C ASP A 142 13.52 9.50 7.61
N SER A 143 14.47 8.65 7.98
CA SER A 143 14.93 8.49 9.36
C SER A 143 16.44 8.28 9.41
N ILE A 144 17.09 8.95 10.36
CA ILE A 144 18.51 8.76 10.68
C ILE A 144 18.84 7.33 11.16
N GLY A 145 17.81 6.57 11.56
CA GLY A 145 17.95 5.18 11.99
C GLY A 145 18.16 4.18 10.85
N ILE A 146 17.97 4.58 9.58
CA ILE A 146 18.12 3.68 8.44
C ILE A 146 19.61 3.52 8.08
N PRO A 147 20.16 2.29 8.09
CA PRO A 147 21.55 2.07 7.71
C PRO A 147 21.84 2.53 6.28
N LYS A 148 22.97 3.23 6.08
CA LYS A 148 23.42 3.72 4.77
C LYS A 148 23.49 2.63 3.69
N ALA A 149 23.74 1.39 4.08
CA ALA A 149 23.77 0.25 3.16
C ALA A 149 22.41 0.02 2.47
N ILE A 150 21.29 0.24 3.17
CA ILE A 150 19.94 0.08 2.62
C ILE A 150 19.67 1.12 1.54
N GLY A 151 20.18 2.35 1.70
CA GLY A 151 20.04 3.40 0.67
C GLY A 151 20.64 3.02 -0.70
N LYS A 152 21.59 2.08 -0.76
CA LYS A 152 22.15 1.56 -2.02
C LYS A 152 21.19 0.61 -2.76
N LEU A 153 20.18 0.10 -2.05
CA LEU A 153 19.19 -0.85 -2.55
C LEU A 153 17.88 -0.18 -3.00
N THR A 154 17.73 1.13 -2.76
CA THR A 154 16.51 1.88 -3.09
C THR A 154 16.84 3.01 -4.05
N LEU A 155 16.28 2.92 -5.25
CA LEU A 155 16.30 3.97 -6.25
C LEU A 155 15.02 4.80 -6.12
N VAL A 156 15.13 6.11 -6.29
CA VAL A 156 13.99 7.04 -6.30
C VAL A 156 13.96 7.76 -7.65
N SER A 157 12.80 7.78 -8.30
CA SER A 157 12.57 8.49 -9.56
C SER A 157 11.41 9.48 -9.42
N GLU A 158 11.35 10.44 -10.34
CA GLU A 158 10.22 11.36 -10.46
C GLU A 158 8.98 10.61 -10.96
N TRP A 159 7.83 10.83 -10.30
CA TRP A 159 6.53 10.28 -10.72
C TRP A 159 6.06 10.96 -12.00
N ASN A 160 5.40 10.22 -12.90
CA ASN A 160 4.87 10.72 -14.17
C ASN A 160 5.93 11.23 -15.18
N ASP A 161 7.22 10.96 -14.96
CA ASP A 161 8.30 11.27 -15.92
C ASP A 161 8.79 9.99 -16.61
N PHE A 162 8.35 9.80 -17.85
CA PHE A 162 8.69 8.62 -18.66
C PHE A 162 10.19 8.50 -18.92
N ASP A 163 10.84 9.61 -19.28
CA ASP A 163 12.24 9.64 -19.68
C ASP A 163 13.16 9.36 -18.50
N VAL A 164 12.88 9.95 -17.33
CA VAL A 164 13.68 9.76 -16.12
C VAL A 164 13.59 8.31 -15.64
N VAL A 165 12.41 7.70 -15.69
CA VAL A 165 12.23 6.29 -15.33
C VAL A 165 12.97 5.38 -16.30
N GLU A 166 12.82 5.59 -17.62
CA GLU A 166 13.49 4.77 -18.62
C GLU A 166 15.02 4.86 -18.47
N LYS A 167 15.56 6.07 -18.27
CA LYS A 167 17.00 6.28 -18.02
C LYS A 167 17.46 5.58 -16.74
N THR A 168 16.69 5.69 -15.66
CA THR A 168 16.99 5.02 -14.38
C THR A 168 17.02 3.50 -14.54
N VAL A 169 16.01 2.94 -15.20
CA VAL A 169 15.93 1.49 -15.46
C VAL A 169 17.08 1.05 -16.35
N LYS A 170 17.38 1.77 -17.44
CA LYS A 170 18.50 1.44 -18.34
C LYS A 170 19.85 1.46 -17.63
N LYS A 171 20.07 2.43 -16.74
CA LYS A 171 21.33 2.54 -15.95
C LYS A 171 21.52 1.40 -14.95
N HIS A 172 20.44 0.72 -14.58
CA HIS A 172 20.43 -0.29 -13.53
C HIS A 172 19.73 -1.60 -13.96
N SER A 173 19.63 -1.85 -15.28
CA SER A 173 18.79 -2.88 -15.89
C SER A 173 18.97 -4.26 -15.27
N ASP A 174 20.20 -4.57 -14.90
CA ASP A 174 20.60 -5.90 -14.48
C ASP A 174 20.30 -6.18 -13.01
N ASN A 175 19.93 -5.17 -12.22
CA ASN A 175 19.81 -5.31 -10.77
C ASN A 175 18.57 -4.62 -10.14
N ILE A 176 17.52 -4.32 -10.92
CA ILE A 176 16.23 -3.88 -10.36
C ILE A 176 15.28 -5.08 -10.25
N ALA A 177 14.96 -5.50 -9.03
CA ALA A 177 13.99 -6.54 -8.73
C ALA A 177 12.55 -6.08 -8.94
N ALA A 178 12.23 -4.86 -8.50
CA ALA A 178 10.87 -4.34 -8.53
C ALA A 178 10.80 -2.85 -8.83
N ILE A 179 9.72 -2.45 -9.49
CA ILE A 179 9.19 -1.09 -9.43
C ILE A 179 7.95 -1.16 -8.52
N ILE A 180 7.97 -0.43 -7.40
CA ILE A 180 6.82 -0.31 -6.50
C ILE A 180 6.20 1.07 -6.65
N THR A 181 4.87 1.13 -6.73
CA THR A 181 4.17 2.40 -6.86
C THR A 181 2.74 2.41 -6.33
N GLU A 182 2.32 3.54 -5.76
CA GLU A 182 0.91 3.91 -5.61
C GLU A 182 0.36 4.22 -7.02
N PRO A 183 -0.61 3.45 -7.55
CA PRO A 183 -1.13 3.69 -8.90
C PRO A 183 -1.78 5.06 -9.06
N ILE A 184 -2.34 5.58 -7.95
CA ILE A 184 -2.79 6.96 -7.76
C ILE A 184 -2.19 7.38 -6.43
N ILE A 185 -1.36 8.43 -6.41
CA ILE A 185 -0.73 8.90 -5.18
C ILE A 185 -1.83 9.45 -4.28
N ALA A 186 -1.94 8.92 -3.06
CA ALA A 186 -2.96 9.32 -2.09
C ALA A 186 -2.37 9.81 -0.76
N ASN A 187 -1.03 9.87 -0.63
CA ASN A 187 -0.33 10.40 0.54
C ASN A 187 0.16 11.84 0.38
N ALA A 188 0.25 12.34 -0.86
CA ALA A 188 0.53 13.73 -1.20
C ALA A 188 -0.67 14.35 -1.94
N ALA A 189 -1.81 14.47 -1.24
CA ALA A 189 -3.13 14.75 -1.82
C ALA A 189 -3.61 13.63 -2.76
N VAL A 190 -4.09 13.97 -3.98
CA VAL A 190 -4.50 13.01 -5.02
C VAL A 190 -3.78 13.38 -6.31
N ILE A 191 -2.77 12.60 -6.70
CA ILE A 191 -2.04 12.81 -7.96
C ILE A 191 -2.24 11.59 -8.86
N PRO A 192 -3.08 11.69 -9.91
CA PRO A 192 -3.29 10.60 -10.85
C PRO A 192 -2.04 10.34 -11.70
N PRO A 193 -1.91 9.13 -12.28
CA PRO A 193 -0.90 8.88 -13.29
C PRO A 193 -1.22 9.69 -14.54
N ARG A 194 -0.19 10.13 -15.26
CA ARG A 194 -0.38 10.65 -16.63
C ARG A 194 -0.92 9.55 -17.53
N ASP A 195 -1.58 9.94 -18.60
CA ASP A 195 -2.11 9.01 -19.61
C ASP A 195 -1.03 8.03 -20.06
N SER A 196 -1.40 6.75 -20.11
CA SER A 196 -0.51 5.63 -20.46
C SER A 196 0.70 5.39 -19.53
N TYR A 197 0.90 6.16 -18.46
CA TYR A 197 2.09 6.03 -17.62
C TYR A 197 2.19 4.66 -16.93
N LEU A 198 1.08 4.16 -16.36
CA LEU A 198 1.07 2.82 -15.75
C LEU A 198 1.27 1.71 -16.80
N LYS A 199 0.74 1.89 -18.01
CA LYS A 199 0.94 0.96 -19.13
C LYS A 199 2.42 0.93 -19.55
N PHE A 200 3.05 2.10 -19.64
CA PHE A 200 4.49 2.23 -19.86
C PHE A 200 5.30 1.51 -18.77
N LEU A 201 4.98 1.70 -17.48
CA LEU A 201 5.67 0.99 -16.39
C LEU A 201 5.52 -0.53 -16.50
N ARG A 202 4.33 -0.99 -16.85
CA ARG A 202 4.02 -2.41 -17.08
C ARG A 202 4.91 -3.00 -18.19
N GLU A 203 4.92 -2.37 -19.36
CA GLU A 203 5.73 -2.78 -20.51
C GLU A 203 7.25 -2.73 -20.21
N LEU A 204 7.70 -1.66 -19.53
CA LEU A 204 9.08 -1.51 -19.12
C LEU A 204 9.51 -2.63 -18.15
N CYS A 205 8.63 -2.99 -17.22
CA CYS A 205 8.85 -4.11 -16.30
C CYS A 205 8.93 -5.46 -17.03
N ASP A 206 8.04 -5.71 -17.99
CA ASP A 206 8.04 -6.96 -18.78
C ASP A 206 9.35 -7.10 -19.57
N LYS A 207 9.75 -6.03 -20.28
CA LYS A 207 10.95 -6.03 -21.12
C LYS A 207 12.24 -6.29 -20.35
N ASN A 208 12.31 -5.88 -19.08
CA ASN A 208 13.55 -5.93 -18.29
C ASN A 208 13.52 -7.03 -17.22
N GLY A 209 12.48 -7.86 -17.16
CA GLY A 209 12.32 -8.86 -16.11
C GLY A 209 12.31 -8.21 -14.71
N ILE A 210 11.53 -7.14 -14.55
CA ILE A 210 11.35 -6.41 -13.29
C ILE A 210 9.91 -6.64 -12.81
N VAL A 211 9.73 -6.84 -11.52
CA VAL A 211 8.40 -7.02 -10.93
C VAL A 211 7.73 -5.67 -10.68
N LEU A 212 6.74 -5.30 -11.48
CA LEU A 212 5.79 -4.24 -11.15
C LEU A 212 4.91 -4.62 -9.94
N ILE A 213 4.95 -3.80 -8.89
CA ILE A 213 4.15 -3.89 -7.67
C ILE A 213 3.23 -2.67 -7.59
N PHE A 214 1.92 -2.89 -7.57
CA PHE A 214 0.97 -1.83 -7.21
C PHE A 214 0.72 -1.85 -5.72
N ASP A 215 1.06 -0.73 -5.08
CA ASP A 215 0.64 -0.40 -3.74
C ASP A 215 -0.79 0.11 -3.73
N GLU A 216 -1.71 -0.84 -3.60
CA GLU A 216 -3.14 -0.57 -3.54
C GLU A 216 -3.67 -0.50 -2.09
N VAL A 217 -2.81 -0.16 -1.12
CA VAL A 217 -3.19 0.01 0.29
C VAL A 217 -4.33 1.03 0.43
N LYS A 218 -4.34 2.12 -0.36
CA LYS A 218 -5.41 3.14 -0.35
C LYS A 218 -6.40 2.99 -1.51
N THR A 219 -5.93 2.65 -2.70
CA THR A 219 -6.78 2.59 -3.91
C THR A 219 -7.62 1.31 -4.00
N GLY A 220 -7.13 0.20 -3.44
CA GLY A 220 -7.81 -1.09 -3.46
C GLY A 220 -9.17 -1.04 -2.77
N PHE A 221 -10.20 -1.58 -3.43
CA PHE A 221 -11.60 -1.57 -2.97
C PHE A 221 -12.18 -0.17 -2.71
N ARG A 222 -11.51 0.89 -3.16
CA ARG A 222 -11.89 2.29 -2.95
C ARG A 222 -12.26 2.97 -4.25
N VAL A 223 -11.36 2.95 -5.24
CA VAL A 223 -11.55 3.68 -6.50
C VAL A 223 -12.34 2.85 -7.53
N ALA A 224 -12.31 1.53 -7.37
CA ALA A 224 -13.18 0.55 -8.01
C ALA A 224 -13.21 -0.72 -7.13
N LYS A 225 -14.08 -1.68 -7.43
CA LYS A 225 -14.16 -2.94 -6.65
C LYS A 225 -12.82 -3.69 -6.68
N GLY A 226 -12.24 -3.83 -7.86
CA GLY A 226 -10.92 -4.42 -8.11
C GLY A 226 -9.74 -3.45 -7.99
N GLY A 227 -9.96 -2.23 -7.47
CA GLY A 227 -8.90 -1.24 -7.27
C GLY A 227 -8.52 -0.44 -8.52
N ALA A 228 -7.41 0.29 -8.42
CA ALA A 228 -6.88 1.12 -9.50
C ALA A 228 -6.49 0.31 -10.73
N GLN A 229 -6.06 -0.95 -10.58
CA GLN A 229 -5.81 -1.82 -11.72
C GLN A 229 -7.07 -2.11 -12.58
N GLU A 230 -8.26 -2.18 -11.95
CA GLU A 230 -9.54 -2.29 -12.68
C GLU A 230 -9.86 -0.95 -13.34
N LEU A 231 -9.82 0.14 -12.56
CA LEU A 231 -10.16 1.48 -13.02
C LEU A 231 -9.28 1.95 -14.19
N LEU A 232 -7.98 1.69 -14.12
CA LEU A 232 -6.97 2.18 -15.06
C LEU A 232 -6.57 1.13 -16.10
N GLY A 233 -7.13 -0.08 -16.04
CA GLY A 233 -6.94 -1.12 -17.04
C GLY A 233 -5.52 -1.68 -17.13
N VAL A 234 -4.71 -1.59 -16.06
CA VAL A 234 -3.32 -2.09 -16.04
C VAL A 234 -3.15 -3.08 -14.90
N LYS A 235 -2.73 -4.31 -15.22
CA LYS A 235 -2.47 -5.36 -14.23
C LYS A 235 -0.99 -5.36 -13.80
N PRO A 236 -0.67 -5.18 -12.51
CA PRO A 236 0.68 -5.39 -11.99
C PRO A 236 0.97 -6.90 -11.88
N HIS A 237 2.22 -7.26 -11.60
CA HIS A 237 2.51 -8.65 -11.20
C HIS A 237 2.03 -8.93 -9.77
N LEU A 238 2.24 -7.95 -8.87
CA LEU A 238 1.93 -8.03 -7.45
C LEU A 238 1.05 -6.83 -7.04
N THR A 239 0.02 -7.07 -6.23
CA THR A 239 -0.89 -6.03 -5.71
C THR A 239 -0.98 -6.11 -4.18
N THR A 240 -0.70 -5.02 -3.45
CA THR A 240 -0.77 -4.97 -1.97
C THR A 240 -2.00 -4.21 -1.44
N PRO A 241 -3.22 -4.78 -1.48
CA PRO A 241 -4.38 -4.11 -0.91
C PRO A 241 -4.39 -4.19 0.62
N ALA A 242 -4.91 -3.16 1.28
CA ALA A 242 -5.13 -3.15 2.72
C ALA A 242 -6.35 -2.27 3.08
N LYS A 243 -6.29 -1.55 4.21
CA LYS A 243 -7.27 -0.55 4.67
C LYS A 243 -8.74 -0.92 4.41
N SER A 244 -9.33 -0.41 3.33
CA SER A 244 -10.75 -0.57 2.95
C SER A 244 -11.19 -2.03 2.95
N LEU A 245 -10.30 -2.95 2.57
CA LEU A 245 -10.62 -4.37 2.55
C LEU A 245 -10.95 -4.94 3.95
N GLY A 246 -10.48 -4.31 5.03
CA GLY A 246 -10.74 -4.71 6.43
C GLY A 246 -11.76 -3.84 7.15
N ASN A 247 -12.20 -2.74 6.53
CA ASN A 247 -13.06 -1.73 7.13
C ASN A 247 -12.75 -1.41 8.60
N SER A 248 -11.51 -0.97 8.89
CA SER A 248 -10.94 -0.65 10.23
C SER A 248 -10.59 -1.82 11.15
N ILE A 249 -10.84 -3.07 10.76
CA ILE A 249 -10.29 -4.25 11.44
C ILE A 249 -8.89 -4.54 10.88
N PRO A 250 -7.82 -4.61 11.71
CA PRO A 250 -6.51 -5.05 11.26
C PRO A 250 -6.65 -6.43 10.63
N PHE A 251 -6.42 -6.52 9.32
CA PHE A 251 -6.61 -7.77 8.61
C PHE A 251 -5.53 -7.95 7.56
N ARG A 252 -5.18 -9.22 7.41
CA ARG A 252 -3.99 -9.67 6.75
C ARG A 252 -4.12 -9.66 5.20
N ARG A 253 -3.31 -9.01 4.29
CA ARG A 253 -3.38 -9.21 2.78
C ARG A 253 -2.17 -8.91 1.85
N TRP A 254 -2.11 -9.62 0.71
CA TRP A 254 -1.42 -9.40 -0.58
C TRP A 254 -2.01 -10.35 -1.66
N SER A 255 -1.95 -9.99 -2.95
CA SER A 255 -2.35 -10.85 -4.07
C SER A 255 -1.39 -10.76 -5.25
N GLY A 256 -1.07 -11.89 -5.92
CA GLY A 256 -0.19 -11.90 -7.10
C GLY A 256 -0.44 -13.06 -8.06
N GLN A 257 0.27 -13.05 -9.19
CA GLN A 257 0.20 -14.09 -10.22
C GLN A 257 0.99 -15.35 -9.84
N ARG A 258 0.53 -16.52 -10.31
CA ARG A 258 1.29 -17.77 -10.26
C ARG A 258 2.32 -17.74 -11.39
N LYS A 259 3.61 -17.69 -11.03
CA LYS A 259 4.69 -17.96 -11.98
C LYS A 259 4.69 -19.42 -12.41
#